data_AF-A0A2K3LUL5-F1
#
_entry.id   AF-A0A2K3LUL5-F1
#
_cell.length_a   1.000
_cell.length_b   1.000
_cell.length_c   1.000
_cell.angle_alpha   90.00
_cell.angle_beta   90.00
_cell.angle_gamma   90.00
#
_symmetry.space_group_name_H-M   'P 1'
#
loop_
_entity.id
_entity.type
_entity.pdbx_description
1 polymer ?
#
loop_
_entity_poly.entity_id
_entity_poly.type
_entity_poly.pdbx_seq_one_letter_code
_entity_poly.pdbx_strand_id
1 'polypeptide(L)'
;MVGPKRHFLPIILITLAAFIFYTYHNTSLPSSIIDSNPNFTLRNPIQINPNSIISPNFTFLIKVLAFNRFDSVSRCLRSLAAADYLGDRVHLHIYIDHFAVLTDDDSVDSKLSESRRILEFVDGFDWKFGEKVVLYRTGNVGLQAQWLEAWWPSSDDEFAFVVEDDLEVSSLYYEFVKTVIVNFYYNASNYSPSIFGVTLQRARFVPVIGRVLSCIRDSWYCRDLQ
;
A
#
# COMPACT_ATOMS: atom_id res chain seq x y z
N MET A 1 -65.02 -20.49 -15.80
CA MET A 1 -63.93 -19.54 -15.47
C MET A 1 -63.19 -20.06 -14.26
N VAL A 2 -62.01 -20.66 -14.43
CA VAL A 2 -61.11 -21.03 -13.34
C VAL A 2 -59.72 -20.55 -13.74
N GLY A 3 -59.23 -19.49 -13.10
CA GLY A 3 -57.91 -18.91 -13.35
C GLY A 3 -56.80 -19.79 -12.74
N PRO A 4 -55.58 -19.77 -13.30
CA PRO A 4 -54.51 -20.66 -12.86
C PRO A 4 -54.06 -20.31 -11.43
N LYS A 5 -53.98 -21.34 -10.59
CA LYS A 5 -53.55 -21.24 -9.19
C LYS A 5 -52.06 -20.88 -9.11
N ARG A 6 -51.73 -19.94 -8.24
CA ARG A 6 -50.39 -19.38 -8.04
C ARG A 6 -49.42 -20.42 -7.46
N HIS A 7 -48.65 -21.09 -8.32
CA HIS A 7 -47.58 -22.02 -7.93
C HIS A 7 -46.25 -21.35 -7.56
N PHE A 8 -46.22 -20.03 -7.38
CA PHE A 8 -44.99 -19.28 -7.11
C PHE A 8 -44.51 -19.34 -5.64
N LEU A 9 -45.43 -19.54 -4.69
CA LEU A 9 -45.13 -19.59 -3.26
C LEU A 9 -44.18 -20.73 -2.85
N PRO A 10 -44.34 -21.98 -3.31
CA PRO A 10 -43.39 -23.05 -2.97
C PRO A 10 -42.00 -22.82 -3.59
N ILE A 11 -41.91 -22.21 -4.77
CA ILE A 11 -40.64 -21.92 -5.43
C ILE A 11 -39.85 -20.88 -4.62
N ILE A 12 -40.52 -19.82 -4.15
CA ILE A 12 -39.90 -18.80 -3.31
C ILE A 12 -39.34 -19.41 -2.02
N LEU A 13 -40.10 -20.28 -1.36
CA LEU A 13 -39.67 -20.94 -0.12
C LEU A 13 -38.45 -21.85 -0.35
N ILE A 14 -38.41 -22.58 -1.46
CA ILE A 14 -37.26 -23.42 -1.82
C ILE A 14 -36.02 -22.56 -2.09
N THR A 15 -36.16 -21.45 -2.82
CA THR A 15 -35.03 -20.55 -3.10
C THR A 15 -34.51 -19.87 -1.83
N LEU A 16 -35.39 -19.50 -0.90
CA LEU A 16 -35.00 -18.90 0.36
C LEU A 16 -34.28 -19.91 1.27
N ALA A 17 -34.78 -21.15 1.34
CA ALA A 17 -34.15 -22.22 2.09
C ALA A 17 -32.76 -22.57 1.53
N ALA A 18 -32.61 -22.66 0.21
CA ALA A 18 -31.33 -22.91 -0.45
C ALA A 18 -30.33 -21.76 -0.20
N PHE A 19 -30.79 -20.51 -0.23
CA PHE A 19 -29.95 -19.35 0.10
C PHE A 19 -29.50 -19.37 1.56
N ILE A 20 -30.38 -19.69 2.51
CA ILE A 20 -30.03 -19.83 3.93
C ILE A 20 -29.00 -20.96 4.12
N PHE A 21 -29.21 -22.13 3.50
CA PHE A 21 -28.28 -23.25 3.58
C PHE A 21 -26.91 -22.91 2.99
N TYR A 22 -26.89 -22.24 1.83
CA TYR A 22 -25.66 -21.75 1.21
C TYR A 22 -24.93 -20.74 2.11
N THR A 23 -25.65 -19.79 2.71
CA THR A 23 -25.03 -18.86 3.65
C THR A 23 -24.50 -19.57 4.89
N TYR A 24 -25.23 -20.53 5.46
CA TYR A 24 -24.81 -21.26 6.65
C TYR A 24 -23.57 -22.12 6.42
N HIS A 25 -23.48 -22.78 5.27
CA HIS A 25 -22.32 -23.61 4.92
C HIS A 25 -21.10 -22.80 4.51
N ASN A 26 -21.28 -21.63 3.88
CA ASN A 26 -20.16 -20.77 3.47
C ASN A 26 -19.79 -19.72 4.52
N THR A 27 -20.57 -19.56 5.59
CA THR A 27 -20.14 -18.81 6.77
C THR A 27 -19.23 -19.68 7.63
N SER A 28 -17.97 -19.80 7.24
CA SER A 28 -16.92 -19.95 8.23
C SER A 28 -16.77 -18.61 8.96
N LEU A 29 -17.71 -18.28 9.85
CA LEU A 29 -17.47 -17.24 10.85
C LEU A 29 -16.40 -17.81 11.81
N PRO A 30 -15.23 -17.17 11.97
CA PRO A 30 -14.35 -17.53 13.07
C PRO A 30 -15.04 -17.09 14.36
N SER A 31 -15.60 -18.04 15.09
CA SER A 31 -16.02 -17.87 16.47
C SER A 31 -14.78 -17.85 17.37
N SER A 32 -14.10 -16.70 17.42
CA SER A 32 -13.31 -16.24 18.57
C SER A 32 -12.64 -14.91 18.23
N ILE A 33 -13.31 -13.80 18.57
CA ILE A 33 -12.59 -12.62 19.02
C ILE A 33 -12.07 -13.00 20.42
N ILE A 34 -10.96 -13.74 20.46
CA ILE A 34 -10.08 -13.64 21.61
C ILE A 34 -9.43 -12.27 21.41
N ASP A 35 -9.72 -11.35 22.32
CA ASP A 35 -8.90 -10.15 22.57
C ASP A 35 -7.51 -10.62 23.01
N SER A 36 -6.77 -11.28 22.12
CA SER A 36 -5.33 -11.34 22.20
C SER A 36 -4.90 -9.98 21.72
N ASN A 37 -4.88 -9.01 22.63
CA ASN A 37 -3.99 -7.87 22.53
C ASN A 37 -2.62 -8.48 22.21
N PRO A 38 -2.14 -8.44 20.95
CA PRO A 38 -0.81 -8.95 20.70
C PRO A 38 0.05 -7.97 21.46
N ASN A 39 0.62 -8.41 22.58
CA ASN A 39 1.69 -7.69 23.22
C ASN A 39 2.78 -7.60 22.15
N PHE A 40 2.73 -6.55 21.33
CA PHE A 40 3.80 -6.11 20.46
C PHE A 40 4.82 -5.49 21.40
N THR A 41 5.37 -6.32 22.28
CA THR A 41 6.59 -6.00 22.95
C THR A 41 7.63 -6.12 21.86
N LEU A 42 8.15 -4.98 21.41
CA LEU A 42 9.44 -4.87 20.74
C LEU A 42 10.49 -5.41 21.73
N ARG A 43 10.53 -6.73 21.90
CA ARG A 43 11.32 -7.40 22.94
C ARG A 43 12.74 -7.43 22.41
N ASN A 44 13.50 -6.41 22.79
CA ASN A 44 14.91 -6.20 22.47
C ASN A 44 15.16 -5.97 20.96
N PRO A 45 16.24 -5.26 20.58
CA PRO A 45 16.72 -5.33 19.20
C PRO A 45 16.81 -6.80 18.81
N ILE A 46 16.26 -7.14 17.66
CA ILE A 46 16.13 -8.51 17.16
C ILE A 46 17.46 -9.22 17.40
N GLN A 47 17.50 -10.12 18.38
CA GLN A 47 18.53 -11.15 18.40
C GLN A 47 18.16 -12.09 17.27
N ILE A 48 18.55 -11.72 16.05
CA ILE A 48 18.70 -12.69 14.97
C ILE A 48 19.63 -13.71 15.58
N ASN A 49 19.10 -14.90 15.90
CA ASN A 49 19.94 -15.99 16.35
C ASN A 49 21.03 -16.12 15.28
N PRO A 50 22.33 -15.93 15.60
CA PRO A 50 23.38 -16.03 14.60
C PRO A 50 23.43 -17.42 13.94
N ASN A 51 22.72 -18.41 14.51
CA ASN A 51 22.55 -19.75 13.98
C ASN A 51 21.22 -19.96 13.21
N SER A 52 20.36 -18.95 13.04
CA SER A 52 19.24 -19.04 12.10
C SER A 52 19.77 -18.82 10.69
N ILE A 53 19.90 -19.90 9.94
CA ILE A 53 20.48 -19.97 8.58
C ILE A 53 19.68 -19.18 7.53
N ILE A 54 18.54 -18.59 7.89
CA ILE A 54 17.66 -17.86 6.97
C ILE A 54 17.59 -16.40 7.42
N SER A 55 18.53 -15.59 6.98
CA SER A 55 18.23 -14.17 6.76
C SER A 55 17.50 -14.12 5.42
N PRO A 56 16.16 -13.96 5.38
CA PRO A 56 15.46 -13.94 4.12
C PRO A 56 15.99 -12.79 3.27
N ASN A 57 16.44 -13.11 2.07
CA ASN A 57 16.92 -12.12 1.11
C ASN A 57 15.73 -11.65 0.29
N PHE A 58 15.18 -10.50 0.67
CA PHE A 58 14.08 -9.86 -0.04
C PHE A 58 14.54 -8.53 -0.65
N THR A 59 13.89 -8.12 -1.72
CA THR A 59 14.08 -6.80 -2.32
C THR A 59 13.15 -5.81 -1.65
N PHE A 60 13.69 -4.69 -1.16
CA PHE A 60 12.90 -3.59 -0.62
C PHE A 60 12.96 -2.38 -1.53
N LEU A 61 11.79 -1.94 -2.00
CA LEU A 61 11.63 -0.80 -2.89
C LEU A 61 10.89 0.33 -2.16
N ILE A 62 11.48 1.52 -2.11
CA ILE A 62 10.76 2.73 -1.69
C ILE A 62 10.21 3.38 -2.96
N LYS A 63 8.90 3.66 -2.98
CA LYS A 63 8.21 4.32 -4.08
C LYS A 63 7.70 5.67 -3.58
N VAL A 64 8.31 6.77 -4.01
CA VAL A 64 7.89 8.13 -3.62
C VAL A 64 7.00 8.69 -4.71
N LEU A 65 5.78 9.07 -4.38
CA LEU A 65 4.82 9.74 -5.26
C LEU A 65 4.85 11.24 -4.99
N ALA A 66 5.15 12.03 -6.01
CA ALA A 66 5.33 13.47 -5.87
C ALA A 66 4.74 14.24 -7.04
N PHE A 67 4.50 15.53 -6.81
CA PHE A 67 3.94 16.43 -7.80
C PHE A 67 4.74 17.74 -7.88
N ASN A 68 4.20 18.84 -7.33
CA ASN A 68 4.72 20.18 -7.51
C ASN A 68 5.08 20.90 -6.20
N ARG A 69 5.35 20.15 -5.12
CA ARG A 69 5.68 20.70 -3.80
C ARG A 69 7.16 20.46 -3.47
N PHE A 70 8.03 21.36 -3.92
CA PHE A 70 9.49 21.21 -3.74
C PHE A 70 9.90 20.94 -2.29
N ASP A 71 9.41 21.75 -1.34
CA ASP A 71 9.82 21.63 0.06
C ASP A 71 9.36 20.30 0.66
N SER A 72 8.16 19.84 0.31
CA SER A 72 7.63 18.52 0.71
C SER A 72 8.52 17.39 0.20
N VAL A 73 8.77 17.33 -1.11
CA VAL A 73 9.64 16.31 -1.73
C VAL A 73 11.02 16.31 -1.07
N SER A 74 11.60 17.50 -0.86
CA SER A 74 12.92 17.62 -0.24
C SER A 74 12.96 17.07 1.18
N ARG A 75 11.92 17.32 1.98
CA ARG A 75 11.79 16.86 3.36
C ARG A 75 11.56 15.35 3.41
N CYS A 76 10.66 14.83 2.58
CA CYS A 76 10.39 13.40 2.46
C CYS A 76 11.68 12.63 2.11
N LEU A 77 12.36 13.00 1.03
CA LEU A 77 13.58 12.33 0.58
C LEU A 77 14.71 12.40 1.62
N ARG A 78 14.89 13.55 2.28
CA ARG A 78 15.89 13.67 3.37
C ARG A 78 15.57 12.77 4.55
N SER A 79 14.29 12.64 4.92
CA SER A 79 13.88 11.76 6.03
C SER A 79 14.10 10.28 5.70
N LEU A 80 13.81 9.87 4.46
CA LEU A 80 14.11 8.53 3.96
C LEU A 80 15.62 8.27 3.98
N ALA A 81 16.42 9.21 3.48
CA ALA A 81 17.88 9.06 3.46
C ALA A 81 18.53 9.08 4.85
N ALA A 82 17.85 9.60 5.87
CA ALA A 82 18.30 9.62 7.25
C ALA A 82 17.91 8.36 8.04
N ALA A 83 17.16 7.44 7.44
CA ALA A 83 16.74 6.21 8.10
C ALA A 83 17.86 5.16 8.21
N ASP A 84 17.77 4.33 9.23
CA ASP A 84 18.64 3.18 9.42
C ASP A 84 18.07 1.97 8.67
N TYR A 85 18.73 1.61 7.57
CA TYR A 85 18.39 0.44 6.75
C TYR A 85 19.07 -0.85 7.22
N LEU A 86 19.72 -0.85 8.40
CA LEU A 86 20.31 -2.03 9.02
C LEU A 86 21.34 -2.76 8.13
N GLY A 87 21.98 -2.02 7.23
CA GLY A 87 22.93 -2.54 6.24
C GLY A 87 22.29 -3.22 5.02
N ASP A 88 20.96 -3.27 4.92
CA ASP A 88 20.28 -3.86 3.78
C ASP A 88 20.34 -2.97 2.55
N ARG A 89 20.32 -3.59 1.37
CA ARG A 89 20.22 -2.87 0.09
C ARG A 89 18.76 -2.46 -0.14
N VAL A 90 18.53 -1.15 -0.24
CA VAL A 90 17.20 -0.59 -0.45
C VAL A 90 17.17 0.29 -1.68
N HIS A 91 16.25 0.02 -2.59
CA HIS A 91 16.08 0.80 -3.81
C HIS A 91 15.12 1.96 -3.59
N LEU A 92 15.31 3.04 -4.34
CA LEU A 92 14.47 4.23 -4.32
C LEU A 92 13.97 4.54 -5.73
N HIS A 93 12.65 4.58 -5.91
CA HIS A 93 12.01 5.01 -7.14
C HIS A 93 11.17 6.25 -6.83
N ILE A 94 11.42 7.33 -7.58
CA ILE A 94 10.76 8.61 -7.39
C ILE A 94 9.88 8.87 -8.60
N TYR A 95 8.57 8.95 -8.39
CA TYR A 95 7.58 9.23 -9.42
C TYR A 95 7.15 10.69 -9.29
N ILE A 96 7.36 11.46 -10.35
CA ILE A 96 6.99 12.87 -10.42
C ILE A 96 5.89 13.01 -11.48
N ASP A 97 4.69 13.42 -11.06
CA ASP A 97 3.58 13.72 -11.98
C ASP A 97 3.78 15.06 -12.69
N HIS A 98 3.27 15.16 -13.91
CA HIS A 98 3.32 16.41 -14.66
C HIS A 98 2.14 17.32 -14.26
N PHE A 99 2.28 18.63 -14.40
CA PHE A 99 1.16 19.55 -14.17
C PHE A 99 0.24 19.62 -15.39
N ALA A 100 -1.07 19.82 -15.17
CA ALA A 100 -1.99 20.09 -16.25
C ALA A 100 -1.83 21.53 -16.76
N VAL A 101 -1.76 21.69 -18.08
CA VAL A 101 -1.84 23.01 -18.75
C VAL A 101 -3.31 23.32 -18.98
N LEU A 102 -3.86 24.25 -18.20
CA LEU A 102 -5.23 24.74 -18.38
C LEU A 102 -5.18 26.05 -19.18
N THR A 103 -6.17 26.26 -20.04
CA THR A 103 -6.18 27.34 -21.06
C THR A 103 -6.27 28.76 -20.51
N ASP A 104 -6.56 28.92 -19.21
CA ASP A 104 -6.72 30.21 -18.50
C ASP A 104 -5.72 30.36 -17.32
N ASP A 105 -4.61 29.61 -17.33
CA ASP A 105 -3.67 29.62 -16.20
C ASP A 105 -2.48 30.57 -16.42
N ASP A 106 -2.51 31.70 -15.71
CA ASP A 106 -1.53 32.79 -15.73
C ASP A 106 -0.11 32.43 -15.22
N SER A 107 0.24 31.14 -15.06
CA SER A 107 1.53 30.77 -14.46
C SER A 107 2.19 29.50 -14.99
N VAL A 108 2.01 29.16 -16.27
CA VAL A 108 2.74 28.05 -16.90
C VAL A 108 4.26 28.16 -16.67
N ASP A 109 4.83 29.35 -16.74
CA ASP A 109 6.25 29.59 -16.47
C ASP A 109 6.65 29.25 -15.03
N SER A 110 5.81 29.61 -14.04
CA SER A 110 6.04 29.29 -12.62
C SER A 110 5.98 27.78 -12.37
N LYS A 111 4.99 27.11 -12.96
CA LYS A 111 4.86 25.64 -12.89
C LYS A 111 6.04 24.94 -13.54
N LEU A 112 6.51 25.43 -14.68
CA LEU A 112 7.72 24.93 -15.34
C LEU A 112 8.96 25.17 -14.49
N SER A 113 9.12 26.35 -13.87
CA SER A 113 10.27 26.61 -13.00
C SER A 113 10.28 25.71 -11.77
N GLU A 114 9.14 25.50 -11.12
CA GLU A 114 9.05 24.60 -9.96
C GLU A 114 9.28 23.13 -10.37
N SER A 115 8.72 22.70 -11.51
CA SER A 115 8.99 21.36 -12.04
C SER A 115 10.48 21.15 -12.34
N ARG A 116 11.17 22.12 -12.95
CA ARG A 116 12.62 22.03 -13.21
C ARG A 116 13.41 21.95 -11.92
N ARG A 117 13.07 22.79 -10.94
CA ARG A 117 13.72 22.81 -9.62
C ARG A 117 13.58 21.48 -8.88
N ILE A 118 12.40 20.83 -8.96
CA ILE A 118 12.19 19.49 -8.41
C ILE A 118 13.05 18.47 -9.16
N LEU A 119 13.04 18.48 -10.49
CA LEU A 119 13.82 17.54 -11.31
C LEU A 119 15.32 17.64 -11.04
N GLU A 120 15.87 18.86 -11.05
CA GLU A 120 17.29 19.11 -10.73
C GLU A 120 17.65 18.59 -9.33
N PHE A 121 16.77 18.78 -8.35
CA PHE A 121 16.98 18.29 -7.00
C PHE A 121 16.95 16.76 -6.91
N VAL A 122 15.96 16.09 -7.50
CA VAL A 122 15.85 14.62 -7.42
C VAL A 122 16.92 13.91 -8.24
N ASP A 123 17.34 14.49 -9.37
CA ASP A 123 18.44 13.98 -10.18
C ASP A 123 19.77 14.07 -9.43
N GLY A 124 20.02 15.18 -8.75
CA GLY A 124 21.20 15.39 -7.91
C GLY A 124 21.16 14.72 -6.54
N PHE A 125 20.01 14.17 -6.12
CA PHE A 125 19.86 13.57 -4.78
C PHE A 125 20.69 12.28 -4.65
N ASP A 126 21.60 12.24 -3.67
CA ASP A 126 22.47 11.08 -3.43
C ASP A 126 21.74 9.99 -2.62
N TRP A 127 21.58 8.81 -3.20
CA TRP A 127 20.97 7.64 -2.56
C TRP A 127 22.00 6.55 -2.35
N LYS A 128 22.35 6.29 -1.09
CA LYS A 128 23.51 5.45 -0.72
C LYS A 128 23.19 3.98 -0.50
N PHE A 129 21.91 3.62 -0.45
CA PHE A 129 21.46 2.30 0.00
C PHE A 129 21.18 1.32 -1.14
N GLY A 130 21.03 1.79 -2.37
CA GLY A 130 20.69 0.93 -3.51
C GLY A 130 20.54 1.71 -4.80
N GLU A 131 19.77 1.17 -5.74
CA GLU A 131 19.50 1.86 -7.01
C GLU A 131 18.53 3.04 -6.80
N LYS A 132 18.80 4.16 -7.47
CA LYS A 132 17.88 5.29 -7.57
C LYS A 132 17.33 5.38 -8.99
N VAL A 133 16.02 5.39 -9.13
CA VAL A 133 15.32 5.61 -10.41
C VAL A 133 14.40 6.82 -10.27
N VAL A 134 14.48 7.74 -11.23
CA VAL A 134 13.56 8.89 -11.32
C VAL A 134 12.65 8.68 -12.52
N LEU A 135 11.35 8.66 -12.30
CA LEU A 135 10.31 8.52 -13.31
C LEU A 135 9.49 9.82 -13.36
N TYR A 136 9.78 10.65 -14.36
CA TYR A 136 8.99 11.84 -14.65
C TYR A 136 7.95 11.53 -15.72
N ARG A 137 6.68 11.88 -15.45
CA ARG A 137 5.61 11.70 -16.43
C ARG A 137 5.59 12.84 -17.45
N THR A 138 5.18 12.51 -18.67
CA THR A 138 4.99 13.49 -19.75
C THR A 138 3.62 14.18 -19.71
N GLY A 139 2.73 13.76 -18.82
CA GLY A 139 1.37 14.30 -18.67
C GLY A 139 0.82 14.06 -17.28
N ASN A 140 -0.14 14.89 -16.87
CA ASN A 140 -0.77 14.79 -15.56
C ASN A 140 -1.70 13.57 -15.55
N VAL A 141 -1.46 12.61 -14.67
CA VAL A 141 -2.33 11.44 -14.51
C VAL A 141 -3.19 11.52 -13.24
N GLY A 142 -2.79 12.38 -12.30
CA GLY A 142 -3.49 12.56 -11.03
C GLY A 142 -3.18 11.45 -10.03
N LEU A 143 -3.47 11.73 -8.75
CA LEU A 143 -3.05 10.92 -7.61
C LEU A 143 -3.48 9.46 -7.71
N GLN A 144 -4.72 9.19 -8.15
CA GLN A 144 -5.26 7.83 -8.24
C GLN A 144 -4.46 6.96 -9.22
N ALA A 145 -4.16 7.49 -10.40
CA ALA A 145 -3.38 6.77 -11.39
C ALA A 145 -1.93 6.58 -10.93
N GLN A 146 -1.35 7.57 -10.24
CA GLN A 146 -0.03 7.42 -9.65
C GLN A 146 0.05 6.23 -8.68
N TRP A 147 -0.94 6.10 -7.80
CA TRP A 147 -1.04 4.98 -6.86
C TRP A 147 -1.24 3.64 -7.56
N LEU A 148 -2.13 3.57 -8.56
CA LEU A 148 -2.41 2.34 -9.30
C LEU A 148 -1.20 1.84 -10.10
N GLU A 149 -0.32 2.73 -10.54
CA GLU A 149 0.85 2.43 -11.35
C GLU A 149 2.15 2.34 -10.52
N ALA A 150 2.10 2.61 -9.21
CA ALA A 150 3.29 2.75 -8.38
C ALA A 150 4.08 1.44 -8.22
N TRP A 151 3.40 0.29 -8.26
CA TRP A 151 4.03 -0.98 -7.95
C TRP A 151 3.37 -2.18 -8.62
N TRP A 152 4.20 -3.02 -9.26
CA TRP A 152 3.84 -4.32 -9.80
C TRP A 152 4.97 -5.30 -9.44
N PRO A 153 4.80 -6.15 -8.42
CA PRO A 153 5.89 -6.97 -7.90
C PRO A 153 6.40 -7.95 -8.96
N SER A 154 7.73 -8.07 -9.06
CA SER A 154 8.37 -9.04 -9.95
C SER A 154 8.55 -10.43 -9.34
N SER A 155 8.44 -10.53 -8.01
CA SER A 155 8.56 -11.78 -7.23
C SER A 155 7.80 -11.68 -5.90
N ASP A 156 7.58 -12.83 -5.27
CA ASP A 156 6.99 -12.94 -3.93
C ASP A 156 7.91 -12.39 -2.83
N ASP A 157 9.22 -12.30 -3.10
CA ASP A 157 10.25 -11.75 -2.20
C ASP A 157 10.56 -10.26 -2.51
N GLU A 158 9.63 -9.55 -3.15
CA GLU A 158 9.72 -8.11 -3.38
C GLU A 158 8.66 -7.38 -2.54
N PHE A 159 9.10 -6.41 -1.73
CA PHE A 159 8.23 -5.59 -0.90
C PHE A 159 8.40 -4.12 -1.27
N ALA A 160 7.28 -3.41 -1.39
CA ALA A 160 7.29 -1.97 -1.64
C ALA A 160 6.77 -1.18 -0.43
N PHE A 161 7.46 -0.09 -0.12
CA PHE A 161 7.00 0.97 0.75
C PHE A 161 6.66 2.20 -0.09
N VAL A 162 5.36 2.43 -0.28
CA VAL A 162 4.83 3.53 -1.09
C VAL A 162 4.49 4.71 -0.18
N VAL A 163 5.01 5.90 -0.52
CA VAL A 163 4.84 7.13 0.26
C VAL A 163 4.58 8.32 -0.64
N GLU A 164 3.82 9.29 -0.13
CA GLU A 164 3.64 10.59 -0.78
C GLU A 164 4.71 11.59 -0.33
N ASP A 165 4.91 12.64 -1.12
CA ASP A 165 5.90 13.68 -0.88
C ASP A 165 5.69 14.49 0.41
N ASP A 166 4.50 14.47 1.01
CA ASP A 166 4.25 15.14 2.29
C ASP A 166 4.56 14.29 3.53
N LEU A 167 4.93 13.02 3.36
CA LEU A 167 5.33 12.16 4.47
C LEU A 167 6.75 12.49 4.95
N GLU A 168 6.95 12.36 6.26
CA GLU A 168 8.26 12.31 6.89
C GLU A 168 8.31 11.09 7.81
N VAL A 169 9.34 10.27 7.63
CA VAL A 169 9.47 9.00 8.34
C VAL A 169 10.44 9.10 9.51
N SER A 170 10.19 8.31 10.54
CA SER A 170 11.15 8.10 11.63
C SER A 170 12.40 7.39 11.09
N SER A 171 13.57 7.68 11.65
CA SER A 171 14.80 6.97 11.28
C SER A 171 14.74 5.46 11.55
N LEU A 172 13.81 5.00 12.40
CA LEU A 172 13.61 3.59 12.75
C LEU A 172 12.47 2.92 11.97
N TYR A 173 11.87 3.58 10.98
CA TYR A 173 10.69 3.03 10.29
C TYR A 173 11.01 1.70 9.61
N TYR A 174 12.22 1.55 9.05
CA TYR A 174 12.61 0.36 8.32
C TYR A 174 12.79 -0.84 9.26
N GLU A 175 13.32 -0.65 10.47
CA GLU A 175 13.41 -1.71 11.48
C GLU A 175 12.01 -2.28 11.78
N PHE A 176 11.01 -1.40 11.95
CA PHE A 176 9.64 -1.83 12.13
C PHE A 176 9.11 -2.63 10.93
N VAL A 177 9.29 -2.13 9.70
CA VAL A 177 8.81 -2.80 8.48
C VAL A 177 9.49 -4.16 8.28
N LYS A 178 10.82 -4.23 8.42
CA LYS A 178 11.60 -5.47 8.35
C LYS A 178 11.14 -6.47 9.40
N THR A 179 10.86 -6.01 10.63
CA THR A 179 10.33 -6.85 11.72
C THR A 179 9.00 -7.48 11.33
N VAL A 180 8.09 -6.72 10.71
CA VAL A 180 6.80 -7.25 10.26
C VAL A 180 7.00 -8.30 9.17
N ILE A 181 7.80 -8.01 8.14
CA ILE A 181 8.08 -8.93 7.02
C ILE A 181 8.68 -10.23 7.55
N VAL A 182 9.75 -10.15 8.33
CA VAL A 182 10.45 -11.35 8.84
C VAL A 182 9.54 -12.19 9.73
N ASN A 183 8.75 -11.57 10.60
CA ASN A 183 7.92 -12.32 11.55
C ASN A 183 6.63 -12.88 10.97
N PHE A 184 5.99 -12.21 10.02
CA PHE A 184 4.68 -12.63 9.53
C PHE A 184 4.71 -13.24 8.12
N TYR A 185 5.79 -13.02 7.36
CA TYR A 185 5.94 -13.59 6.03
C TYR A 185 6.94 -14.77 6.01
N TYR A 186 8.13 -14.61 6.58
CA TYR A 186 9.19 -15.63 6.50
C TYR A 186 9.22 -16.62 7.67
N ASN A 187 8.77 -16.23 8.85
CA ASN A 187 8.75 -17.12 10.02
C ASN A 187 7.59 -18.11 9.92
N ALA A 188 7.87 -19.36 9.55
CA ALA A 188 6.87 -20.41 9.38
C ALA A 188 5.95 -20.63 10.59
N SER A 189 6.42 -20.38 11.83
CA SER A 189 5.60 -20.53 13.03
C SER A 189 4.61 -19.39 13.24
N ASN A 190 4.90 -18.21 12.69
CA ASN A 190 4.10 -16.98 12.82
C ASN A 190 3.52 -16.51 11.47
N TYR A 191 3.70 -17.29 10.40
CA TYR A 191 3.22 -16.96 9.08
C TYR A 191 1.70 -16.74 9.09
N SER A 192 1.26 -15.63 8.53
CA SER A 192 -0.15 -15.28 8.46
C SER A 192 -0.52 -14.84 7.05
N PRO A 193 -1.28 -15.65 6.29
CA PRO A 193 -1.74 -15.25 4.96
C PRO A 193 -2.78 -14.12 5.01
N SER A 194 -3.22 -13.70 6.19
CA SER A 194 -4.15 -12.58 6.38
C SER A 194 -3.46 -11.21 6.45
N ILE A 195 -2.13 -11.17 6.52
CA ILE A 195 -1.35 -9.93 6.60
C ILE A 195 -0.78 -9.63 5.21
N PHE A 196 -1.41 -8.68 4.51
CA PHE A 196 -1.00 -8.28 3.16
C PHE A 196 -0.17 -6.99 3.13
N GLY A 197 -0.06 -6.29 4.26
CA GLY A 197 0.72 -5.05 4.34
C GLY A 197 0.50 -4.28 5.64
N VAL A 198 1.24 -3.18 5.76
CA VAL A 198 1.12 -2.20 6.85
C VAL A 198 0.85 -0.82 6.26
N THR A 199 0.05 -0.02 6.96
CA THR A 199 -0.28 1.34 6.54
C THR A 199 -0.14 2.32 7.69
N LEU A 200 0.37 3.52 7.39
CA LEU A 200 0.42 4.65 8.32
C LEU A 200 -0.93 5.38 8.41
N GLN A 201 -1.78 5.24 7.39
CA GLN A 201 -3.07 5.90 7.33
C GLN A 201 -4.17 4.99 7.90
N ARG A 202 -5.11 5.59 8.63
CA ARG A 202 -6.31 4.87 9.07
C ARG A 202 -7.17 4.54 7.87
N ALA A 203 -7.42 3.25 7.62
CA ALA A 203 -8.46 2.82 6.70
C ALA A 203 -9.82 3.38 7.15
N ARG A 204 -10.47 4.19 6.31
CA ARG A 204 -11.74 4.83 6.66
C ARG A 204 -12.80 4.37 5.68
N PHE A 205 -13.59 3.39 6.08
CA PHE A 205 -14.72 2.95 5.27
C PHE A 205 -15.67 4.11 4.95
N VAL A 206 -15.86 4.41 3.67
CA VAL A 206 -16.87 5.36 3.18
C VAL A 206 -17.95 4.53 2.49
N PRO A 207 -19.07 4.21 3.16
CA PRO A 207 -20.16 3.50 2.53
C PRO A 207 -20.77 4.40 1.44
N VAL A 208 -20.61 4.00 0.18
CA VAL A 208 -21.42 4.52 -0.91
C VAL A 208 -22.55 3.54 -1.14
N ILE A 209 -23.79 4.04 -1.15
CA ILE A 209 -25.02 3.24 -1.30
C ILE A 209 -24.87 2.27 -2.48
N GLY A 210 -24.81 0.97 -2.16
CA GLY A 210 -24.89 -0.14 -3.12
C GLY A 210 -23.58 -0.77 -3.60
N ARG A 211 -22.39 -0.31 -3.18
CA ARG A 211 -21.13 -1.03 -3.46
C ARG A 211 -20.21 -1.01 -2.23
N VAL A 212 -19.80 -2.19 -1.78
CA VAL A 212 -18.73 -2.32 -0.77
C VAL A 212 -17.46 -1.79 -1.41
N LEU A 213 -17.07 -0.63 -0.93
CA LEU A 213 -15.92 0.10 -1.40
C LEU A 213 -15.17 0.51 -0.11
N SER A 214 -14.07 -0.19 0.18
CA SER A 214 -13.06 0.21 1.17
C SER A 214 -12.27 1.44 0.72
N CYS A 215 -12.67 2.61 1.21
CA CYS A 215 -12.04 3.89 0.91
C CYS A 215 -10.79 4.05 1.81
N ILE A 216 -9.60 3.86 1.26
CA ILE A 216 -8.43 4.59 1.81
C ILE A 216 -8.52 5.96 1.15
N ARG A 217 -8.34 7.02 1.92
CA ARG A 217 -8.59 8.38 1.39
C ARG A 217 -7.73 8.72 0.17
N ASP A 218 -6.72 7.89 -0.15
CA ASP A 218 -5.89 7.97 -1.34
C ASP A 218 -5.59 6.60 -2.03
N SER A 219 -6.37 5.52 -1.80
CA SER A 219 -6.14 4.25 -2.51
C SER A 219 -7.39 3.35 -2.60
N TRP A 220 -7.60 2.79 -3.80
CA TRP A 220 -8.67 1.83 -4.10
C TRP A 220 -8.07 0.63 -4.86
N TYR A 221 -8.10 -0.57 -4.27
CA TYR A 221 -8.69 -1.82 -4.84
C TYR A 221 -8.12 -3.12 -4.22
N CYS A 222 -9.02 -4.01 -3.76
CA CYS A 222 -8.78 -5.45 -3.60
C CYS A 222 -9.26 -6.17 -4.86
N ARG A 223 -8.43 -7.04 -5.45
CA ARG A 223 -8.83 -7.89 -6.59
C ARG A 223 -9.49 -9.15 -6.07
N ASP A 224 -10.72 -9.43 -6.53
CA ASP A 224 -11.31 -10.76 -6.44
C ASP A 224 -10.44 -11.71 -7.29
N LEU A 225 -9.72 -12.62 -6.64
CA LEU A 225 -9.23 -13.83 -7.30
C LEU A 225 -10.44 -14.78 -7.41
N GLN A 226 -10.71 -15.23 -8.64
CA GLN A 226 -11.77 -16.19 -8.97
C GLN A 226 -11.74 -17.43 -8.07
#